data_AF-A0A1F7TAY7-F1
#
_entry.id   AF-A0A1F7TAY7-F1
#
_cell.length_a   1.000
_cell.length_b   1.000
_cell.length_c   1.000
_cell.angle_alpha   90.00
_cell.angle_beta   90.00
_cell.angle_gamma   90.00
#
_symmetry.space_group_name_H-M   'P 1'
#
loop_
_entity.id
_entity.type
_entity.pdbx_description
1 polymer ?
#
loop_
_entity_poly.entity_id
_entity_poly.type
_entity_poly.pdbx_seq_one_letter_code
_entity_poly.pdbx_strand_id
1 'polypeptide(L)'
;MGSLRLLVGLAAALAVASFGVINMEPVAIAYYKGVLRLPLFYVVLAAFAAGFLLAWLGGFFDRIRFRYDARTLRREIRNMEAEMARVREQSGRLLAASNAPPGEPSSSALPPPAREAPRPAHEEGKDGPPA
;
A
#
# COMPACT_ATOMS: atom_id res chain seq x y z
N MET A 1 -19.95 -8.48 28.66
CA MET A 1 -18.98 -9.31 27.90
C MET A 1 -17.57 -9.32 28.51
N GLY A 2 -17.07 -8.21 29.09
CA GLY A 2 -15.73 -8.17 29.71
C GLY A 2 -15.56 -9.06 30.95
N SER A 3 -16.54 -9.08 31.86
CA SER A 3 -16.51 -9.91 33.08
C SER A 3 -16.42 -11.41 32.80
N LEU A 4 -17.12 -11.91 31.77
CA LEU A 4 -17.04 -13.32 31.36
C LEU A 4 -15.62 -13.69 30.91
N ARG A 5 -14.96 -12.82 30.13
CA ARG A 5 -13.56 -13.03 29.71
C ARG A 5 -12.61 -13.08 30.90
N LEU A 6 -12.84 -12.23 31.90
CA LEU A 6 -12.05 -12.25 33.14
C LEU A 6 -12.28 -13.53 33.94
N LEU A 7 -13.54 -13.97 34.09
CA LEU A 7 -13.86 -15.23 34.78
C LEU A 7 -13.24 -16.44 34.07
N VAL A 8 -13.38 -16.51 32.74
CA VAL A 8 -12.78 -17.58 31.93
C VAL A 8 -11.26 -17.53 32.01
N GLY A 9 -10.66 -16.35 31.92
CA GLY A 9 -9.21 -16.17 32.03
C GLY A 9 -8.68 -16.56 33.42
N LEU A 10 -9.40 -16.19 34.48
CA LEU A 10 -9.06 -16.57 35.86
C LEU A 10 -9.18 -18.08 36.07
N ALA A 11 -10.26 -18.69 35.60
CA ALA A 11 -10.45 -20.14 35.67
C ALA A 11 -9.34 -20.88 34.92
N ALA A 12 -8.98 -20.41 33.72
CA ALA A 12 -7.86 -20.97 32.95
C ALA A 12 -6.53 -20.80 33.69
N ALA A 13 -6.25 -19.63 34.27
CA ALA A 13 -5.03 -19.38 35.03
C ALA A 13 -4.93 -20.31 36.26
N LEU A 14 -6.03 -20.49 36.99
CA LEU A 14 -6.09 -21.42 38.12
C LEU A 14 -5.88 -22.88 37.67
N ALA A 15 -6.47 -23.29 36.55
CA ALA A 15 -6.28 -24.62 36.00
C ALA A 15 -4.81 -24.87 35.61
N VAL A 16 -4.17 -23.92 34.92
CA VAL A 16 -2.75 -24.00 34.55
C VAL A 16 -1.85 -24.01 35.78
N ALA A 17 -2.11 -23.16 36.77
CA ALA A 17 -1.34 -23.11 38.01
C ALA A 17 -1.47 -24.43 38.79
N SER A 18 -2.70 -24.94 38.93
CA SER A 18 -2.97 -26.22 39.61
C SER A 18 -2.30 -27.38 38.88
N PHE A 19 -2.38 -27.40 37.55
CA PHE A 19 -1.67 -28.36 36.72
C PHE A 19 -0.17 -28.30 36.97
N GLY A 20 0.43 -27.10 37.03
CA GLY A 20 1.85 -26.94 37.32
C GLY A 20 2.25 -27.50 38.67
N VAL A 21 1.49 -27.21 39.73
CA VAL A 21 1.77 -27.70 41.08
C VAL A 21 1.64 -29.22 41.17
N ILE A 22 0.57 -29.79 40.60
CA ILE A 22 0.32 -31.25 40.62
C ILE A 22 1.40 -32.00 39.83
N ASN A 23 1.92 -31.40 38.75
CA ASN A 23 2.89 -32.03 37.85
C ASN A 23 4.34 -31.54 38.11
N MET A 24 4.65 -31.20 39.37
CA MET A 24 6.01 -30.89 39.80
C MET A 24 6.90 -32.13 39.97
N GLU A 25 6.34 -33.33 39.85
CA GLU A 25 7.10 -34.57 39.94
C GLU A 25 8.13 -34.68 38.80
N PRO A 26 9.43 -34.88 39.11
CA PRO A 26 10.46 -34.99 38.09
C PRO A 26 10.33 -36.28 37.25
N VAL A 27 10.27 -36.12 35.93
CA VAL A 27 10.28 -37.23 34.97
C VAL A 27 11.64 -37.29 34.28
N ALA A 28 12.13 -38.51 34.07
CA ALA A 28 13.38 -38.76 33.35
C ALA A 28 13.13 -38.75 31.83
N ILE A 29 13.80 -37.85 31.14
CA ILE A 29 13.75 -37.69 29.69
C ILE A 29 15.10 -38.14 29.14
N ALA A 30 15.11 -39.30 28.50
CA ALA A 30 16.29 -39.76 27.77
C ALA A 30 16.36 -39.03 26.42
N TYR A 31 17.52 -38.47 26.12
CA TYR A 31 17.82 -37.82 24.84
C TYR A 31 19.24 -38.23 24.40
N TYR A 32 19.65 -37.82 23.20
CA TYR A 32 20.87 -38.32 22.58
C TYR A 32 22.15 -38.18 23.44
N LYS A 33 22.25 -37.17 24.31
CA LYS A 33 23.44 -36.90 25.14
C LYS A 33 23.29 -37.30 26.61
N GLY A 34 22.19 -37.94 27.00
CA GLY A 34 22.00 -38.40 28.39
C GLY A 34 20.56 -38.38 28.85
N VAL A 35 20.37 -38.32 30.17
CA VAL A 35 19.06 -38.29 30.82
C VAL A 35 18.89 -36.98 31.56
N LEU A 36 17.84 -36.24 31.25
CA LEU A 36 17.48 -35.00 31.93
C LEU A 36 16.26 -35.27 32.82
N ARG A 37 16.32 -34.86 34.08
CA ARG A 37 15.19 -34.95 35.01
C ARG A 37 14.57 -33.59 35.19
N LEU A 38 13.36 -33.41 34.69
CA LEU A 38 12.60 -32.17 34.81
C LEU A 38 11.16 -32.50 35.23
N PRO A 39 10.52 -31.63 36.03
CA PRO A 39 9.09 -31.71 36.26
C PRO A 39 8.29 -31.83 34.96
N LEU A 40 7.28 -32.71 34.95
CA LEU A 40 6.44 -32.96 33.78
C LEU A 40 5.80 -31.67 33.25
N PHE A 41 5.46 -30.74 34.15
CA PHE A 41 4.94 -29.42 33.78
C PHE A 41 5.82 -28.68 32.75
N TYR A 42 7.14 -28.66 32.94
CA TYR A 42 8.03 -27.94 32.01
C TYR A 42 8.04 -28.57 30.61
N VAL A 43 7.94 -29.90 30.54
CA VAL A 43 7.91 -30.63 29.27
C VAL A 43 6.66 -30.29 28.49
N VAL A 44 5.50 -30.35 29.16
CA VAL A 44 4.21 -30.03 28.56
C VAL A 44 4.15 -28.55 28.16
N LEU A 45 4.65 -27.65 29.03
CA LEU A 45 4.70 -26.23 28.74
C LEU A 45 5.56 -25.92 27.51
N ALA A 46 6.74 -26.57 27.39
CA ALA A 46 7.61 -26.41 26.23
C ALA A 46 6.97 -26.92 24.94
N ALA A 47 6.30 -28.07 24.97
CA ALA A 47 5.58 -28.62 23.82
C ALA A 47 4.42 -27.70 23.39
N PHE A 48 3.65 -27.19 24.36
CA PHE A 48 2.57 -26.24 24.10
C PHE A 48 3.10 -24.92 23.53
N ALA A 49 4.19 -24.38 24.10
CA ALA A 49 4.83 -23.16 23.62
C ALA A 49 5.38 -23.34 22.19
N ALA A 50 5.96 -24.50 21.87
CA ALA A 50 6.43 -24.81 20.52
C ALA A 50 5.25 -24.85 19.52
N GLY A 51 4.17 -25.54 19.87
CA GLY A 51 2.95 -25.58 19.05
C GLY A 51 2.33 -24.19 18.84
N PHE A 52 2.25 -23.40 19.91
CA PHE A 52 1.77 -22.02 19.85
C PHE A 52 2.67 -21.15 18.97
N LEU A 53 4.00 -21.29 19.08
CA LEU A 53 4.95 -20.53 18.27
C LEU A 53 4.81 -20.86 16.78
N LEU A 54 4.65 -22.14 16.43
CA LEU A 54 4.38 -22.59 15.06
C LEU A 54 3.07 -21.99 14.51
N ALA A 55 1.99 -22.07 15.28
CA ALA A 55 0.69 -21.50 14.88
C ALA A 55 0.74 -19.97 14.76
N TRP A 56 1.42 -19.30 15.70
CA TRP A 56 1.60 -17.86 15.68
C TRP A 56 2.39 -17.41 14.46
N LEU A 57 3.46 -18.13 14.13
CA LEU A 57 4.29 -17.84 12.95
C LEU A 57 3.49 -18.03 11.66
N GLY A 58 2.71 -19.12 11.54
CA GLY A 58 1.81 -19.35 10.41
C GLY A 58 0.79 -18.21 10.25
N GLY A 59 0.09 -17.85 11.33
CA GLY A 59 -0.87 -16.75 11.32
C GLY A 59 -0.24 -15.37 11.07
N PHE A 60 1.03 -15.18 11.44
CA PHE A 60 1.78 -13.96 11.12
C PHE A 60 2.04 -13.83 9.62
N PHE A 61 2.45 -14.92 8.96
CA PHE A 61 2.65 -14.94 7.51
C PHE A 61 1.35 -14.67 6.74
N ASP A 62 0.24 -15.26 7.17
CA ASP A 62 -1.06 -15.00 6.56
C ASP A 62 -1.45 -13.52 6.66
N ARG A 63 -1.24 -12.89 7.81
CA ARG A 63 -1.49 -11.43 7.95
C ARG A 63 -0.65 -10.60 7.00
N ILE A 64 0.62 -10.96 6.80
CA ILE A 64 1.49 -10.26 5.85
C ILE A 64 0.92 -10.41 4.43
N ARG A 65 0.63 -11.65 4.01
CA ARG A 65 0.06 -11.95 2.69
C ARG A 65 -1.24 -11.17 2.45
N PHE A 66 -2.18 -11.21 3.41
CA PHE A 66 -3.43 -10.46 3.30
C PHE A 66 -3.23 -8.94 3.19
N ARG A 67 -2.20 -8.38 3.84
CA ARG A 67 -1.88 -6.94 3.69
C ARG A 67 -1.29 -6.63 2.32
N TYR A 68 -0.50 -7.52 1.74
CA TYR A 68 -0.01 -7.38 0.37
C TYR A 68 -1.14 -7.50 -0.63
N ASP A 69 -1.97 -8.54 -0.53
CA ASP A 69 -3.13 -8.76 -1.41
C ASP A 69 -4.07 -7.56 -1.37
N ALA A 70 -4.38 -7.04 -0.18
CA ALA A 70 -5.20 -5.84 -0.02
C ALA A 70 -4.60 -4.59 -0.67
N ARG A 71 -3.26 -4.46 -0.71
CA ARG A 71 -2.59 -3.33 -1.39
C ARG A 71 -2.62 -3.49 -2.90
N THR A 72 -2.39 -4.69 -3.40
CA THR A 72 -2.43 -5.01 -4.83
C THR A 72 -3.85 -4.80 -5.37
N LEU A 73 -4.85 -5.35 -4.69
CA LEU A 73 -6.25 -5.21 -5.09
C LEU A 73 -6.71 -3.74 -5.09
N ARG A 74 -6.26 -2.94 -4.10
CA ARG A 74 -6.52 -1.48 -4.10
C ARG A 74 -5.83 -0.74 -5.25
N ARG A 75 -4.68 -1.21 -5.74
CA ARG A 75 -4.01 -0.61 -6.91
C ARG A 75 -4.77 -0.95 -8.18
N GLU A 76 -5.20 -2.19 -8.31
CA GLU A 76 -5.98 -2.67 -9.45
C GLU A 76 -7.31 -1.93 -9.58
N ILE A 77 -8.04 -1.74 -8.48
CA ILE A 77 -9.25 -0.91 -8.45
C ILE A 77 -8.98 0.50 -8.98
N ARG A 78 -7.93 1.17 -8.48
CA ARG A 78 -7.60 2.53 -8.93
C ARG A 78 -7.22 2.61 -10.41
N ASN A 79 -6.53 1.59 -10.92
CA ASN A 79 -6.16 1.53 -12.33
C ASN A 79 -7.40 1.35 -13.20
N MET A 80 -8.30 0.43 -12.83
CA MET A 80 -9.57 0.21 -13.54
C MET A 80 -10.46 1.46 -13.51
N GLU A 81 -10.54 2.17 -12.38
CA GLU A 81 -11.25 3.44 -12.27
C GLU A 81 -10.66 4.51 -13.21
N ALA A 82 -9.33 4.61 -13.29
CA ALA A 82 -8.65 5.54 -14.19
C ALA A 82 -8.87 5.21 -15.67
N GLU A 83 -8.87 3.92 -16.02
CA GLU A 83 -9.18 3.48 -17.38
C GLU A 83 -10.63 3.79 -17.75
N MET A 84 -11.59 3.53 -16.87
CA MET A 84 -12.99 3.90 -17.09
C MET A 84 -13.16 5.41 -17.28
N ALA A 85 -12.44 6.23 -16.51
CA ALA A 85 -12.46 7.68 -16.67
C ALA A 85 -11.91 8.12 -18.05
N ARG A 86 -10.78 7.54 -18.48
CA ARG A 86 -10.19 7.83 -19.80
C ARG A 86 -11.10 7.43 -20.96
N VAL A 87 -11.70 6.23 -20.87
CA VAL A 87 -12.63 5.74 -21.91
C VAL A 87 -13.87 6.63 -22.01
N ARG A 88 -14.44 7.08 -20.88
CA ARG A 88 -15.56 8.02 -20.86
C ARG A 88 -15.19 9.38 -21.44
N GLU A 89 -13.99 9.86 -21.18
CA GLU A 89 -13.52 11.13 -21.74
C GLU A 89 -13.33 11.03 -23.25
N GLN A 90 -12.74 9.93 -23.74
CA GLN A 90 -12.57 9.68 -25.18
C GLN A 90 -13.91 9.57 -25.90
N SER A 91 -14.88 8.82 -25.36
CA SER A 91 -16.21 8.71 -25.96
C SER A 91 -16.94 10.05 -25.98
N GLY A 92 -16.84 10.85 -24.91
CA GLY A 92 -17.38 12.21 -24.87
C GLY A 92 -16.77 13.14 -25.91
N ARG A 93 -15.44 13.08 -26.11
CA ARG A 93 -14.75 13.86 -27.16
C ARG A 93 -15.16 13.43 -28.57
N LEU A 94 -15.30 12.13 -28.81
CA LEU A 94 -15.75 11.61 -30.10
C LEU A 94 -17.20 12.00 -30.40
N LEU A 95 -18.09 11.95 -29.41
CA LEU A 95 -19.48 12.41 -29.54
C LEU A 95 -19.55 13.94 -29.76
N ALA A 96 -18.68 14.71 -29.10
CA ALA A 96 -18.57 16.15 -29.33
C ALA A 96 -18.03 16.48 -30.74
N ALA A 97 -17.03 15.73 -31.21
CA ALA A 97 -16.50 15.87 -32.57
C ALA A 97 -17.52 15.43 -33.65
N SER A 98 -18.35 14.42 -33.35
CA SER A 98 -19.42 13.96 -34.25
C SER A 98 -20.63 14.91 -34.28
N ASN A 99 -20.89 15.65 -33.20
CA ASN A 99 -21.96 16.64 -33.13
C ASN A 99 -21.49 18.06 -33.51
N ALA A 100 -20.21 18.26 -33.84
CA ALA A 100 -19.71 19.53 -34.34
C ALA A 100 -20.25 19.78 -35.76
N PRO A 101 -20.79 20.98 -36.07
CA PRO A 101 -21.33 21.28 -37.39
C PRO A 101 -20.28 21.07 -38.49
N PRO A 102 -20.64 20.51 -39.66
CA PRO A 102 -19.71 20.41 -40.77
C PRO A 102 -19.44 21.83 -41.31
N GLY A 103 -18.25 22.38 -41.03
CA GLY A 103 -17.77 23.56 -41.77
C GLY A 103 -17.02 24.67 -41.04
N GLU A 104 -16.38 24.48 -39.87
CA GLU A 104 -15.42 25.49 -39.40
C GLU A 104 -13.99 25.14 -39.85
N PRO A 105 -13.47 25.77 -40.93
CA PRO A 105 -12.06 25.68 -41.26
C PRO A 105 -11.24 26.30 -40.12
N SER A 106 -10.08 25.68 -39.85
CA SER A 106 -8.98 26.28 -39.10
C SER A 106 -8.77 27.75 -39.47
N SER A 107 -9.28 28.66 -38.65
CA SER A 107 -9.03 30.10 -38.76
C SER A 107 -8.93 30.72 -37.37
N SER A 108 -8.05 30.17 -36.54
CA SER A 108 -7.55 30.85 -35.34
C SER A 108 -6.08 30.54 -35.06
N ALA A 109 -5.32 30.20 -36.11
CA ALA A 109 -3.90 30.53 -36.14
C ALA A 109 -3.80 32.00 -36.58
N LEU A 110 -3.99 32.92 -35.63
CA LEU A 110 -3.71 34.33 -35.82
C LEU A 110 -2.22 34.45 -36.23
N PRO A 111 -1.87 35.05 -37.39
CA PRO A 111 -0.47 35.32 -37.67
C PRO A 111 0.06 36.30 -36.60
N PRO A 112 1.31 36.14 -36.14
CA PRO A 112 1.90 37.09 -35.19
C PRO A 112 1.82 38.51 -35.79
N PRO A 113 1.53 39.53 -34.97
CA PRO A 113 1.35 40.90 -35.46
C PRO A 113 2.60 41.35 -36.20
N ALA A 114 2.42 41.75 -37.45
CA ALA A 114 3.46 42.34 -38.26
C ALA A 114 4.04 43.54 -37.51
N ARG A 115 5.33 43.46 -37.15
CA ARG A 115 6.07 44.61 -36.62
C ARG A 115 6.03 45.70 -37.68
N GLU A 116 5.32 46.77 -37.37
CA GLU A 116 5.33 48.02 -38.12
C GLU A 116 6.79 48.52 -38.14
N ALA A 117 7.41 48.47 -39.32
CA ALA A 117 8.78 48.92 -39.51
C ALA A 117 8.87 50.44 -39.19
N PRO A 118 9.90 50.91 -38.49
CA PRO A 118 10.06 52.34 -38.25
C PRO A 118 10.21 53.08 -39.58
N ARG A 119 9.33 54.07 -39.82
CA ARG A 119 9.48 55.04 -40.91
C ARG A 119 10.88 55.68 -40.80
N PRO A 120 11.72 55.66 -41.85
CA PRO A 120 12.97 56.40 -41.82
C PRO A 120 12.66 57.89 -41.84
N ALA A 121 13.06 58.59 -40.78
CA ALA A 121 13.10 60.05 -40.78
C ALA A 121 14.18 60.49 -41.78
N HIS A 122 13.78 61.29 -42.76
CA HIS A 122 14.71 62.09 -43.55
C HIS A 122 15.40 63.08 -42.60
N GLU A 123 16.65 62.80 -42.22
CA GLU A 123 17.57 63.85 -41.78
C GLU A 123 18.35 64.34 -42.99
N GLU A 124 17.91 65.51 -43.42
CA GLU A 124 18.55 66.41 -44.38
C GLU A 124 19.91 66.86 -43.84
N GLY A 125 20.90 66.89 -44.73
CA GLY A 125 22.32 66.87 -44.38
C GLY A 125 22.89 68.10 -43.67
N LYS A 126 24.13 67.96 -43.23
CA LYS A 126 25.17 68.99 -43.37
C LYS A 126 26.57 68.46 -43.02
N ASP A 127 27.50 68.72 -43.93
CA ASP A 127 28.89 69.16 -43.71
C ASP A 127 29.74 68.26 -42.78
N GLY A 128 30.61 67.35 -43.26
CA GLY A 128 31.88 67.62 -43.97
C GLY A 128 33.02 67.98 -42.99
N PRO A 129 34.32 67.86 -43.31
CA PRO A 129 35.05 66.90 -44.16
C PRO A 129 36.22 66.25 -43.34
N PRO A 130 37.17 65.51 -43.96
CA PRO A 130 38.02 64.54 -43.28
C PRO A 130 39.39 65.10 -42.87
N ALA A 131 39.93 64.56 -41.78
CA ALA A 131 41.32 64.08 -41.67
C ALA A 131 41.50 63.39 -40.30
#